data_AF-A0A7X7RUD6-F1
#
_entry.id   AF-A0A7X7RUD6-F1
#
_cell.length_a   1.000
_cell.length_b   1.000
_cell.length_c   1.000
_cell.angle_alpha   90.00
_cell.angle_beta   90.00
_cell.angle_gamma   90.00
#
_symmetry.space_group_name_H-M   'P 1'
#
loop_
_entity.id
_entity.type
_entity.pdbx_description
1 polymer ?
#
loop_
_entity_poly.entity_id
_entity_poly.type
_entity_poly.pdbx_seq_one_letter_code
_entity_poly.pdbx_strand_id
1 'polypeptide(L)'
;AIEMMGDKSVARVTMQGIGVPTVPGSDGLVETAAQAAVFAEAVGYPVLIKASAGGGGKGMRVVDDATQIESQFVAARTEAGAAFGNDQVYLEKYLRHPRHIEVQVLADNQGNAVHLCERDCSIQRRHQKLLEEAPSPALNSDLRHRMGEAALAAVRATGYLGAGTVEFLLDDQGDFYFMEMNTRIQVEHPVTEQITGTDLIKEQIRIAAGEPISFLDRIQLQPWGHAIEFRINAEDPDNNFWPSPGTITDLVVPGGPGVRMDTHIYPGYTVSPYYDSLIAKLIVWGATREEAIARGKRALRELKVEGIKTTIPLHLRVLETAAFVAGEVYTDFVSVHLEDVDKENA
;
A
#
# COMPACT_ATOMS: atom_id res chain seq x y z
N ALA A 1 -13.20 -3.51 17.71
CA ALA A 1 -12.45 -2.97 16.56
C ALA A 1 -11.66 -4.03 15.79
N ILE A 2 -10.72 -4.78 16.41
CA ILE A 2 -9.89 -5.79 15.71
C ILE A 2 -10.74 -6.83 14.96
N GLU A 3 -11.73 -7.45 15.62
CA GLU A 3 -12.62 -8.43 14.98
C GLU A 3 -13.42 -7.81 13.83
N MET A 4 -14.02 -6.64 14.07
CA MET A 4 -14.84 -5.91 13.09
C MET A 4 -14.05 -5.49 11.83
N MET A 5 -12.78 -5.10 11.99
CA MET A 5 -11.92 -4.65 10.89
C MET A 5 -11.10 -5.79 10.27
N GLY A 6 -10.99 -6.93 10.95
CA GLY A 6 -10.35 -8.14 10.41
C GLY A 6 -11.21 -8.87 9.38
N ASP A 7 -12.54 -8.73 9.46
CA ASP A 7 -13.46 -9.21 8.43
C ASP A 7 -13.67 -8.13 7.36
N LYS A 8 -13.19 -8.38 6.14
CA LYS A 8 -13.26 -7.42 5.03
C LYS A 8 -14.69 -7.06 4.63
N SER A 9 -15.64 -7.98 4.76
CA SER A 9 -17.05 -7.74 4.43
C SER A 9 -17.68 -6.83 5.50
N VAL A 10 -17.49 -7.17 6.78
CA VAL A 10 -17.98 -6.34 7.90
C VAL A 10 -17.35 -4.96 7.86
N ALA A 11 -16.04 -4.87 7.58
CA ALA A 11 -15.34 -3.61 7.44
C ALA A 11 -15.93 -2.75 6.32
N ARG A 12 -16.15 -3.31 5.12
CA ARG A 12 -16.73 -2.60 3.98
C ARG A 12 -18.14 -2.09 4.28
N VAL A 13 -19.01 -2.93 4.84
CA VAL A 13 -20.38 -2.52 5.22
C VAL A 13 -20.35 -1.41 6.27
N THR A 14 -19.45 -1.51 7.25
CA THR A 14 -19.28 -0.48 8.28
C THR A 14 -18.88 0.86 7.66
N MET A 15 -17.91 0.84 6.75
CA MET A 15 -17.44 2.06 6.06
C MET A 15 -18.52 2.69 5.18
N GLN A 16 -19.28 1.88 4.43
CA GLN A 16 -20.42 2.35 3.65
C GLN A 16 -21.49 3.01 4.53
N GLY A 17 -21.79 2.43 5.69
CA GLY A 17 -22.78 2.94 6.64
C GLY A 17 -22.44 4.32 7.22
N ILE A 18 -21.17 4.71 7.19
CA ILE A 18 -20.69 6.02 7.68
C ILE A 18 -20.29 6.97 6.54
N GLY A 19 -20.58 6.60 5.29
CA GLY A 19 -20.29 7.44 4.12
C GLY A 19 -18.81 7.50 3.72
N VAL A 20 -17.96 6.60 4.24
CA VAL A 20 -16.59 6.44 3.72
C VAL A 20 -16.69 5.70 2.38
N PRO A 21 -16.17 6.28 1.27
CA PRO A 21 -16.25 5.63 -0.03
C PRO A 21 -15.58 4.26 0.00
N THR A 22 -16.22 3.24 -0.58
CA THR A 22 -15.64 1.91 -0.81
C THR A 22 -15.71 1.60 -2.29
N VAL A 23 -14.86 0.71 -2.81
CA VAL A 23 -14.91 0.32 -4.22
C VAL A 23 -16.34 -0.10 -4.56
N PRO A 24 -17.01 0.52 -5.55
CA PRO A 24 -18.37 0.14 -5.91
C PRO A 24 -18.41 -1.32 -6.36
N GLY A 25 -19.37 -2.09 -5.84
CA GLY A 25 -19.57 -3.50 -6.20
C GLY A 25 -21.05 -3.78 -6.40
N SER A 26 -21.37 -4.80 -7.19
CA SER A 26 -22.74 -5.27 -7.33
C SER A 26 -23.29 -5.74 -6.00
N ASP A 27 -24.60 -5.58 -5.80
CA ASP A 27 -25.29 -6.10 -4.63
C ASP A 27 -25.42 -7.63 -4.75
N GLY A 28 -24.36 -8.32 -4.35
CA GLY A 28 -24.23 -9.76 -4.52
C GLY A 28 -23.95 -10.19 -5.96
N LEU A 29 -24.48 -11.37 -6.31
CA LEU A 29 -24.24 -12.02 -7.59
C LEU A 29 -25.06 -11.38 -8.71
N VAL A 30 -24.48 -11.36 -9.91
CA VAL A 30 -25.10 -10.84 -11.11
C VAL A 30 -25.47 -12.00 -12.03
N GLU A 31 -26.76 -12.13 -12.35
CA GLU A 31 -27.30 -13.29 -13.06
C GLU A 31 -27.30 -13.08 -14.58
N THR A 32 -27.41 -11.83 -15.04
CA THR A 32 -27.57 -11.49 -16.45
C THR A 32 -26.64 -10.38 -16.92
N ALA A 33 -26.27 -10.39 -18.21
CA ALA A 33 -25.50 -9.31 -18.83
C ALA A 33 -26.23 -7.95 -18.76
N ALA A 34 -27.57 -7.95 -18.76
CA ALA A 34 -28.36 -6.73 -18.63
C ALA A 34 -28.20 -6.09 -17.24
N GLN A 35 -28.21 -6.89 -16.17
CA GLN A 35 -27.90 -6.42 -14.82
C GLN A 35 -26.46 -5.89 -14.73
N ALA A 36 -25.51 -6.58 -15.36
CA ALA A 36 -24.11 -6.15 -15.43
C ALA A 36 -23.96 -4.79 -16.14
N ALA A 37 -24.69 -4.56 -17.22
CA ALA A 37 -24.72 -3.29 -17.95
C ALA A 37 -25.28 -2.14 -17.10
N VAL A 38 -26.42 -2.37 -16.41
CA VAL A 38 -27.00 -1.37 -15.50
C VAL A 38 -26.02 -0.98 -14.40
N PHE A 39 -25.34 -1.96 -13.79
CA PHE A 39 -24.31 -1.68 -12.80
C PHE A 39 -23.16 -0.85 -13.40
N ALA A 40 -22.64 -1.26 -14.56
CA ALA A 40 -21.50 -0.61 -15.21
C ALA A 40 -21.81 0.82 -15.66
N GLU A 41 -23.03 1.10 -16.10
CA GLU A 41 -23.50 2.46 -16.40
C GLU A 41 -23.59 3.33 -15.14
N ALA A 42 -24.04 2.75 -14.01
CA ALA A 42 -24.19 3.48 -12.76
C ALA A 42 -22.84 3.84 -12.10
N VAL A 43 -21.86 2.92 -12.14
CA VAL A 43 -20.52 3.14 -11.53
C VAL A 43 -19.49 3.69 -12.52
N GLY A 44 -19.84 3.73 -13.80
CA GLY A 44 -18.97 4.07 -14.91
C GLY A 44 -17.97 2.96 -15.25
N TYR A 45 -17.61 2.87 -16.53
CA TYR A 45 -16.54 2.00 -16.99
C TYR A 45 -15.14 2.54 -16.60
N PRO A 46 -14.10 1.70 -16.57
CA PRO A 46 -14.14 0.25 -16.70
C PRO A 46 -14.69 -0.46 -15.46
N VAL A 47 -15.22 -1.67 -15.64
CA VAL A 47 -15.66 -2.56 -14.56
C VAL A 47 -14.94 -3.91 -14.64
N LEU A 48 -14.85 -4.60 -13.51
CA LEU A 48 -14.25 -5.91 -13.39
C LEU A 48 -15.32 -6.93 -13.04
N ILE A 49 -15.48 -7.94 -13.91
CA ILE A 49 -16.31 -9.10 -13.63
C ILE A 49 -15.44 -10.12 -12.90
N LYS A 50 -15.87 -10.60 -11.75
CA LYS A 50 -15.17 -11.58 -10.93
C LYS A 50 -16.02 -12.82 -10.68
N ALA A 51 -15.42 -14.00 -10.81
CA ALA A 51 -16.01 -15.25 -10.36
C ALA A 51 -16.19 -15.27 -8.83
N SER A 52 -17.34 -15.70 -8.34
CA SER A 52 -17.63 -15.79 -6.91
C SER A 52 -16.78 -16.84 -6.18
N ALA A 53 -16.38 -17.90 -6.89
CA ALA A 53 -15.57 -19.01 -6.35
C ALA A 53 -14.09 -18.93 -6.77
N GLY A 54 -13.68 -17.85 -7.44
CA GLY A 54 -12.35 -17.73 -8.05
C GLY A 54 -11.27 -17.14 -7.13
N GLY A 55 -10.01 -17.47 -7.43
CA GLY A 55 -8.81 -16.91 -6.80
C GLY A 55 -7.60 -16.99 -7.72
N GLY A 56 -6.64 -16.06 -7.57
CA GLY A 56 -5.36 -16.10 -8.28
C GLY A 56 -5.40 -15.70 -9.77
N GLY A 57 -6.24 -14.74 -10.16
CA GLY A 57 -6.22 -14.20 -11.53
C GLY A 57 -7.24 -14.81 -12.50
N LYS A 58 -7.72 -16.02 -12.22
CA LYS A 58 -8.61 -16.80 -13.12
C LYS A 58 -10.08 -16.44 -12.92
N GLY A 59 -10.85 -16.31 -14.01
CA GLY A 59 -12.26 -15.91 -13.96
C GLY A 59 -12.48 -14.43 -13.65
N MET A 60 -11.52 -13.57 -14.03
CA MET A 60 -11.63 -12.11 -13.94
C MET A 60 -11.55 -11.49 -15.33
N ARG A 61 -12.49 -10.60 -15.66
CA ARG A 61 -12.52 -9.91 -16.95
C ARG A 61 -12.78 -8.42 -16.78
N VAL A 62 -11.86 -7.61 -17.29
CA VAL A 62 -12.04 -6.16 -17.38
C VAL A 62 -12.96 -5.88 -18.57
N VAL A 63 -13.91 -4.99 -18.36
CA VAL A 63 -14.83 -4.50 -19.38
C VAL A 63 -14.62 -2.99 -19.48
N ASP A 64 -14.14 -2.53 -20.63
CA ASP A 64 -13.73 -1.13 -20.80
C ASP A 64 -14.86 -0.22 -21.28
N ASP A 65 -15.89 -0.79 -21.91
CA ASP A 65 -17.02 -0.04 -22.44
C ASP A 65 -18.27 -0.92 -22.60
N ALA A 66 -19.40 -0.27 -22.85
CA ALA A 66 -20.71 -0.91 -22.95
C ALA A 66 -20.82 -1.95 -24.07
N THR A 67 -20.04 -1.85 -25.15
CA THR A 67 -20.11 -2.80 -26.27
C THR A 67 -19.53 -4.18 -25.90
N GLN A 68 -18.71 -4.24 -24.85
CA GLN A 68 -18.02 -5.44 -24.42
C GLN A 68 -18.75 -6.20 -23.30
N ILE A 69 -19.71 -5.57 -22.61
CA ILE A 69 -20.27 -6.12 -21.36
C ILE A 69 -20.92 -7.49 -21.56
N GLU A 70 -21.68 -7.68 -22.65
CA GLU A 70 -22.40 -8.92 -22.91
C GLU A 70 -21.43 -10.08 -23.21
N SER A 71 -20.47 -9.85 -24.11
CA SER A 71 -19.51 -10.87 -24.51
C SER A 71 -18.56 -11.24 -23.36
N GLN A 72 -18.08 -10.25 -22.61
CA GLN A 72 -17.19 -10.48 -21.46
C GLN A 72 -17.92 -11.17 -20.29
N PHE A 73 -19.20 -10.88 -20.07
CA PHE A 73 -20.01 -11.53 -19.04
C PHE A 73 -20.21 -13.02 -19.33
N VAL A 74 -20.61 -13.37 -20.56
CA VAL A 74 -20.77 -14.78 -20.97
C VAL A 74 -19.43 -15.52 -20.87
N ALA A 75 -18.34 -14.89 -21.30
CA ALA A 75 -17.02 -15.48 -21.23
C ALA A 75 -16.57 -15.70 -19.78
N ALA A 76 -16.78 -14.73 -18.88
CA ALA A 76 -16.43 -14.83 -17.47
C ALA A 76 -17.18 -15.99 -16.78
N ARG A 77 -18.49 -16.11 -16.99
CA ARG A 77 -19.29 -17.22 -16.44
C ARG A 77 -18.85 -18.57 -16.98
N THR A 78 -18.59 -18.67 -18.28
CA THR A 78 -18.11 -19.90 -18.91
C THR A 78 -16.78 -20.35 -18.32
N GLU A 79 -15.84 -19.43 -18.18
CA GLU A 79 -14.53 -19.68 -17.57
C GLU A 79 -14.65 -20.07 -16.10
N ALA A 80 -15.50 -19.38 -15.34
CA ALA A 80 -15.75 -19.68 -13.93
C ALA A 80 -16.37 -21.08 -13.75
N GLY A 81 -17.37 -21.43 -14.56
CA GLY A 81 -17.98 -22.76 -14.56
C GLY A 81 -16.97 -23.86 -14.91
N ALA A 82 -16.11 -23.64 -15.91
CA ALA A 82 -15.10 -24.60 -16.32
C ALA A 82 -13.97 -24.76 -15.28
N ALA A 83 -13.52 -23.67 -14.65
CA ALA A 83 -12.40 -23.68 -13.73
C ALA A 83 -12.78 -24.08 -12.30
N PHE A 84 -13.98 -23.71 -11.85
CA PHE A 84 -14.39 -23.80 -10.45
C PHE A 84 -15.69 -24.59 -10.22
N GLY A 85 -16.36 -25.05 -11.29
CA GLY A 85 -17.67 -25.70 -11.17
C GLY A 85 -18.79 -24.77 -10.70
N ASN A 86 -18.54 -23.46 -10.67
CA ASN A 86 -19.48 -22.41 -10.27
C ASN A 86 -19.36 -21.24 -11.25
N ASP A 87 -20.45 -20.97 -11.97
CA ASP A 87 -20.54 -19.94 -13.01
C ASP A 87 -21.08 -18.59 -12.48
N GLN A 88 -21.24 -18.45 -11.17
CA GLN A 88 -21.69 -17.22 -10.52
C GLN A 88 -20.60 -16.16 -10.55
N VAL A 89 -20.99 -14.94 -10.91
CA VAL A 89 -20.10 -13.79 -10.99
C VAL A 89 -20.69 -12.59 -10.25
N TYR A 90 -19.83 -11.67 -9.85
CA TYR A 90 -20.20 -10.35 -9.34
C TYR A 90 -19.35 -9.30 -10.06
N LEU A 91 -19.73 -8.02 -9.95
CA LEU A 91 -19.02 -6.91 -10.57
C LEU A 91 -18.45 -5.97 -9.52
N GLU A 92 -17.30 -5.38 -9.84
CA GLU A 92 -16.72 -4.26 -9.10
C GLU A 92 -16.28 -3.17 -10.07
N LYS A 93 -16.20 -1.93 -9.60
CA LYS A 93 -15.50 -0.88 -10.33
C LYS A 93 -14.05 -1.32 -10.54
N TYR A 94 -13.57 -1.23 -11.78
CA TYR A 94 -12.16 -1.46 -12.05
C TYR A 94 -11.41 -0.13 -11.94
N LEU A 95 -10.46 -0.08 -11.02
CA LEU A 95 -9.58 1.07 -10.88
C LEU A 95 -8.36 0.81 -11.77
N ARG A 96 -8.17 1.62 -12.82
CA ARG A 96 -6.98 1.56 -13.66
C ARG A 96 -5.84 2.23 -12.91
N HIS A 97 -4.68 1.57 -12.91
CA HIS A 97 -3.45 2.10 -12.31
C HIS A 97 -3.70 2.74 -10.92
N PRO A 98 -4.35 2.05 -9.96
CA PRO A 98 -4.64 2.69 -8.71
C PRO A 98 -3.34 2.95 -7.95
N ARG A 99 -3.33 4.04 -7.20
CA ARG A 99 -2.34 4.26 -6.14
C ARG A 99 -2.82 3.62 -4.87
N HIS A 100 -1.89 3.04 -4.12
CA HIS A 100 -2.15 2.57 -2.76
C HIS A 100 -1.78 3.71 -1.82
N ILE A 101 -2.78 4.40 -1.29
CA ILE A 101 -2.59 5.50 -0.34
C ILE A 101 -3.15 5.09 1.01
N GLU A 102 -2.42 5.35 2.07
CA GLU A 102 -2.84 4.95 3.41
C GLU A 102 -2.65 6.06 4.43
N VAL A 103 -3.56 6.18 5.39
CA VAL A 103 -3.58 7.26 6.38
C VAL A 103 -3.25 6.70 7.75
N GLN A 104 -2.19 7.22 8.38
CA GLN A 104 -1.86 6.91 9.76
C GLN A 104 -2.89 7.52 10.69
N VAL A 105 -3.44 6.72 11.60
CA VAL A 105 -4.31 7.20 12.68
C VAL A 105 -3.75 6.83 14.05
N LEU A 106 -4.06 7.65 15.04
CA LEU A 106 -3.74 7.44 16.45
C LEU A 106 -4.93 7.86 17.31
N ALA A 107 -5.38 7.01 18.21
CA ALA A 107 -6.50 7.29 19.10
C ALA A 107 -6.21 6.85 20.54
N ASP A 108 -6.69 7.61 21.53
CA ASP A 108 -6.48 7.32 22.96
C ASP A 108 -7.77 7.03 23.74
N ASN A 109 -7.59 6.60 24.98
CA ASN A 109 -8.69 6.28 25.91
C ASN A 109 -9.43 7.51 26.44
N GLN A 110 -9.04 8.73 26.05
CA GLN A 110 -9.69 9.98 26.43
C GLN A 110 -10.65 10.50 25.35
N GLY A 111 -10.81 9.74 24.26
CA GLY A 111 -11.66 10.11 23.13
C GLY A 111 -10.96 10.99 22.10
N ASN A 112 -9.63 11.18 22.20
CA ASN A 112 -8.87 11.89 21.17
C ASN A 112 -8.56 10.94 20.02
N ALA A 113 -8.64 11.45 18.79
CA ALA A 113 -8.20 10.76 17.59
C ALA A 113 -7.60 11.77 16.61
N VAL A 114 -6.44 11.44 16.05
CA VAL A 114 -5.73 12.27 15.06
C VAL A 114 -5.25 11.42 13.89
N HIS A 115 -5.13 12.04 12.72
CA HIS A 115 -4.43 11.45 11.59
C HIS A 115 -3.05 12.11 11.43
N LEU A 116 -2.05 11.33 11.01
CA LEU A 116 -0.65 11.76 10.90
C LEU A 116 -0.21 11.69 9.44
N CYS A 117 -0.93 12.43 8.60
CA CYS A 117 -0.78 12.43 7.14
C CYS A 117 -0.98 11.04 6.50
N GLU A 118 -0.70 10.97 5.20
CA GLU A 118 -0.75 9.78 4.36
C GLU A 118 0.64 9.28 3.99
N ARG A 119 0.68 8.03 3.52
CA ARG A 119 1.81 7.41 2.84
C ARG A 119 1.36 6.90 1.47
N ASP A 120 2.24 7.02 0.48
CA ASP A 120 2.12 6.36 -0.81
C ASP A 120 2.89 5.04 -0.78
N CYS A 121 2.16 3.94 -0.93
CA CYS A 121 2.67 2.58 -0.88
C CYS A 121 2.51 1.87 -2.23
N SER A 122 2.42 2.65 -3.32
CA SER A 122 2.08 2.13 -4.65
C SER A 122 3.17 1.26 -5.26
N ILE A 123 4.44 1.43 -4.86
CA ILE A 123 5.52 0.57 -5.36
C ILE A 123 5.46 -0.78 -4.66
N GLN A 124 4.86 -1.73 -5.36
CA GLN A 124 4.67 -3.08 -4.88
C GLN A 124 5.06 -4.11 -5.93
N ARG A 125 5.32 -5.33 -5.47
CA ARG A 125 5.50 -6.51 -6.31
C ARG A 125 4.59 -7.62 -5.78
N ARG A 126 3.69 -8.14 -6.63
CA ARG A 126 2.67 -9.14 -6.23
C ARG A 126 1.92 -8.74 -4.94
N HIS A 127 1.49 -7.47 -4.88
CA HIS A 127 0.79 -6.87 -3.73
C HIS A 127 1.63 -6.73 -2.44
N GLN A 128 2.94 -6.94 -2.50
CA GLN A 128 3.85 -6.67 -1.39
C GLN A 128 4.55 -5.32 -1.61
N LYS A 129 4.38 -4.39 -0.67
CA LYS A 129 5.03 -3.08 -0.70
C LYS A 129 6.55 -3.24 -0.66
N LEU A 130 7.27 -2.47 -1.47
CA LEU A 130 8.74 -2.48 -1.58
C LEU A 130 9.36 -1.13 -1.18
N LEU A 131 8.69 -0.04 -1.53
CA LEU A 131 9.09 1.32 -1.25
C LEU A 131 7.85 2.13 -0.89
N GLU A 132 7.97 2.90 0.18
CA GLU A 132 6.91 3.76 0.69
C GLU A 132 7.43 5.19 0.85
N GLU A 133 6.61 6.18 0.51
CA GLU A 133 6.97 7.59 0.69
C GLU A 133 5.88 8.41 1.40
N ALA A 134 6.30 9.42 2.14
CA ALA A 134 5.41 10.33 2.86
C ALA A 134 5.91 11.77 2.75
N PRO A 135 5.05 12.76 2.49
CA PRO A 135 3.66 12.61 2.05
C PRO A 135 3.56 11.99 0.64
N SER A 136 2.36 11.65 0.17
CA SER A 136 2.18 11.20 -1.22
C SER A 136 2.36 12.36 -2.19
N PRO A 137 3.12 12.20 -3.29
CA PRO A 137 3.24 13.22 -4.32
C PRO A 137 1.94 13.44 -5.11
N ALA A 138 0.97 12.52 -5.02
CA ALA A 138 -0.31 12.62 -5.72
C ALA A 138 -1.34 13.49 -4.99
N LEU A 139 -1.17 13.72 -3.68
CA LEU A 139 -2.17 14.39 -2.86
C LEU A 139 -1.90 15.89 -2.73
N ASN A 140 -2.88 16.69 -3.16
CA ASN A 140 -3.00 18.09 -2.76
C ASN A 140 -3.57 18.21 -1.33
N SER A 141 -3.64 19.43 -0.79
CA SER A 141 -4.12 19.69 0.57
C SER A 141 -5.59 19.31 0.80
N ASP A 142 -6.46 19.50 -0.20
CA ASP A 142 -7.88 19.18 -0.11
C ASP A 142 -8.11 17.67 -0.06
N LEU A 143 -7.50 16.92 -0.99
CA LEU A 143 -7.61 15.46 -1.04
C LEU A 143 -7.04 14.82 0.23
N ARG A 144 -5.89 15.31 0.72
CA ARG A 144 -5.31 14.89 2.00
C ARG A 144 -6.26 15.10 3.17
N HIS A 145 -6.91 16.26 3.24
CA HIS A 145 -7.88 16.54 4.28
C HIS A 145 -9.10 15.59 4.20
N ARG A 146 -9.66 15.40 3.00
CA ARG A 146 -10.79 14.47 2.77
C ARG A 146 -10.47 13.04 3.17
N MET A 147 -9.28 12.53 2.79
CA MET A 147 -8.84 11.19 3.17
C MET A 147 -8.55 11.08 4.67
N GLY A 148 -7.98 12.12 5.28
CA GLY A 148 -7.76 12.22 6.72
C GLY A 148 -9.07 12.14 7.52
N GLU A 149 -10.09 12.90 7.12
CA GLU A 149 -11.41 12.85 7.75
C GLU A 149 -12.11 11.51 7.55
N ALA A 150 -11.99 10.89 6.37
CA ALA A 150 -12.51 9.54 6.13
C ALA A 150 -11.85 8.51 7.06
N ALA A 151 -10.53 8.59 7.25
CA ALA A 151 -9.81 7.71 8.18
C ALA A 151 -10.23 7.95 9.64
N LEU A 152 -10.44 9.19 10.06
CA LEU A 152 -10.94 9.51 11.40
C LEU A 152 -12.40 9.07 11.60
N ALA A 153 -13.24 9.16 10.57
CA ALA A 153 -14.59 8.63 10.61
C ALA A 153 -14.57 7.11 10.87
N ALA A 154 -13.68 6.37 10.20
CA ALA A 154 -13.48 4.94 10.43
C ALA A 154 -13.07 4.62 11.89
N VAL A 155 -12.12 5.39 12.45
CA VAL A 155 -11.69 5.25 13.85
C VAL A 155 -12.85 5.49 14.82
N ARG A 156 -13.62 6.57 14.62
CA ARG A 156 -14.76 6.92 15.47
C ARG A 156 -15.86 5.85 15.42
N ALA A 157 -16.18 5.35 14.24
CA ALA A 157 -17.21 4.33 14.04
C ALA A 157 -16.87 2.98 14.71
N THR A 158 -15.58 2.66 14.78
CA THR A 158 -15.09 1.39 15.31
C THR A 158 -14.71 1.42 16.77
N GLY A 159 -14.63 2.62 17.36
CA GLY A 159 -14.06 2.84 18.69
C GLY A 159 -12.61 2.36 18.77
N TYR A 160 -11.84 2.57 17.69
CA TYR A 160 -10.45 2.09 17.62
C TYR A 160 -9.54 2.85 18.59
N LEU A 161 -8.56 2.15 19.15
CA LEU A 161 -7.60 2.66 20.13
C LEU A 161 -6.18 2.25 19.73
N GLY A 162 -5.21 3.13 19.98
CA GLY A 162 -3.81 2.97 19.61
C GLY A 162 -3.52 3.43 18.18
N ALA A 163 -2.37 3.00 17.65
CA ALA A 163 -1.97 3.30 16.27
C ALA A 163 -2.60 2.29 15.30
N GLY A 164 -3.10 2.78 14.18
CA GLY A 164 -3.62 1.97 13.09
C GLY A 164 -3.50 2.70 11.77
N THR A 165 -3.85 2.03 10.69
CA THR A 165 -3.80 2.62 9.35
C THR A 165 -5.05 2.30 8.57
N VAL A 166 -5.60 3.30 7.90
CA VAL A 166 -6.72 3.12 6.97
C VAL A 166 -6.16 3.17 5.55
N GLU A 167 -6.29 2.08 4.80
CA GLU A 167 -5.78 1.94 3.44
C GLU A 167 -6.87 2.24 2.40
N PHE A 168 -6.48 2.95 1.35
CA PHE A 168 -7.32 3.37 0.25
C PHE A 168 -6.66 3.07 -1.10
N LEU A 169 -7.49 2.79 -2.10
CA LEU A 169 -7.11 2.89 -3.50
C LEU A 169 -7.52 4.26 -4.03
N LEU A 170 -6.58 4.99 -4.62
CA LEU A 170 -6.82 6.28 -5.27
C LEU A 170 -6.73 6.09 -6.79
N ASP A 171 -7.76 6.53 -7.51
CA ASP A 171 -7.80 6.46 -8.97
C ASP A 171 -7.22 7.71 -9.65
N ASP A 172 -7.19 7.68 -10.98
CA ASP A 172 -6.66 8.75 -11.83
C ASP A 172 -7.52 10.01 -11.86
N GLN A 173 -8.77 9.93 -11.38
CA GLN A 173 -9.70 11.06 -11.28
C GLN A 173 -9.60 11.78 -9.93
N GLY A 174 -8.86 11.20 -8.98
CA GLY A 174 -8.72 11.73 -7.63
C GLY A 174 -9.79 11.22 -6.66
N ASP A 175 -10.56 10.20 -7.05
CA ASP A 175 -11.48 9.51 -6.17
C ASP A 175 -10.76 8.40 -5.41
N PHE A 176 -11.06 8.27 -4.12
CA PHE A 176 -10.44 7.29 -3.24
C PHE A 176 -11.47 6.34 -2.68
N TYR A 177 -11.06 5.10 -2.44
CA TYR A 177 -11.92 4.00 -2.03
C TYR A 177 -11.27 3.21 -0.90
N PHE A 178 -11.94 3.11 0.23
CA PHE A 178 -11.51 2.30 1.37
C PHE A 178 -11.29 0.85 0.92
N MET A 179 -10.14 0.31 1.34
CA MET A 179 -9.72 -1.04 1.04
C MET A 179 -9.71 -1.90 2.31
N GLU A 180 -8.96 -1.46 3.32
CA GLU A 180 -8.89 -2.14 4.62
C GLU A 180 -8.40 -1.21 5.72
N MET A 181 -8.52 -1.67 6.97
CA MET A 181 -7.91 -1.01 8.12
C MET A 181 -6.95 -1.97 8.82
N ASN A 182 -5.67 -1.62 8.85
CA ASN A 182 -4.66 -2.34 9.60
C ASN A 182 -4.72 -1.88 11.07
N THR A 183 -5.28 -2.73 11.94
CA THR A 183 -5.42 -2.48 13.38
C THR A 183 -4.14 -2.78 14.17
N ARG A 184 -3.01 -2.26 13.67
CA ARG A 184 -1.67 -2.42 14.23
C ARG A 184 -0.72 -1.38 13.64
N ILE A 185 0.49 -1.28 14.19
CA ILE A 185 1.59 -0.58 13.53
C ILE A 185 1.96 -1.27 12.21
N GLN A 186 2.43 -0.48 11.25
CA GLN A 186 2.91 -0.95 9.95
C GLN A 186 4.43 -0.86 9.83
N VAL A 187 5.00 -1.53 8.84
CA VAL A 187 6.45 -1.60 8.63
C VAL A 187 6.98 -0.19 8.31
N GLU A 188 6.23 0.51 7.48
CA GLU A 188 6.43 1.84 6.89
C GLU A 188 6.03 3.01 7.82
N HIS A 189 5.71 2.77 9.10
CA HIS A 189 5.47 3.86 10.05
C HIS A 189 6.62 4.89 10.16
N PRO A 190 7.92 4.55 9.97
CA PRO A 190 9.00 5.52 10.13
C PRO A 190 8.92 6.70 9.16
N VAL A 191 8.39 6.55 7.94
CA VAL A 191 8.28 7.71 7.02
C VAL A 191 7.32 8.76 7.60
N THR A 192 6.25 8.33 8.26
CA THR A 192 5.34 9.23 9.00
C THR A 192 6.05 9.87 10.20
N GLU A 193 6.85 9.10 10.96
CA GLU A 193 7.62 9.66 12.08
C GLU A 193 8.60 10.75 11.61
N GLN A 194 9.27 10.55 10.47
CA GLN A 194 10.23 11.51 9.92
C GLN A 194 9.57 12.85 9.54
N ILE A 195 8.38 12.82 8.94
CA ILE A 195 7.70 14.05 8.48
C ILE A 195 6.86 14.73 9.56
N THR A 196 6.56 14.04 10.67
CA THR A 196 5.73 14.59 11.76
C THR A 196 6.52 14.84 13.05
N GLY A 197 7.71 14.27 13.19
CA GLY A 197 8.48 14.30 14.43
C GLY A 197 7.83 13.53 15.59
N THR A 198 6.88 12.65 15.28
CA THR A 198 6.15 11.85 16.28
C THR A 198 6.76 10.45 16.39
N ASP A 199 6.97 9.95 17.61
CA ASP A 199 7.39 8.58 17.89
C ASP A 199 6.15 7.71 18.13
N LEU A 200 5.71 6.99 17.10
CA LEU A 200 4.47 6.21 17.10
C LEU A 200 4.54 5.03 18.08
N ILE A 201 5.71 4.38 18.20
CA ILE A 201 5.89 3.25 19.11
C ILE A 201 5.77 3.71 20.56
N LYS A 202 6.40 4.84 20.90
CA LYS A 202 6.29 5.44 22.24
C LYS A 202 4.86 5.85 22.53
N GLU A 203 4.14 6.44 21.58
CA GLU A 203 2.75 6.83 21.77
C GLU A 203 1.83 5.62 21.95
N GLN A 204 2.04 4.53 21.22
CA GLN A 204 1.31 3.28 21.47
C GLN A 204 1.48 2.78 22.90
N ILE A 205 2.70 2.80 23.43
CA ILE A 205 3.00 2.37 24.81
C ILE A 205 2.31 3.30 25.82
N ARG A 206 2.38 4.62 25.59
CA ARG A 206 1.74 5.64 26.44
C ARG A 206 0.22 5.49 26.48
N ILE A 207 -0.41 5.33 25.32
CA ILE A 207 -1.86 5.12 25.19
C ILE A 207 -2.27 3.81 25.88
N ALA A 208 -1.50 2.74 25.71
CA ALA A 208 -1.74 1.47 26.40
C ALA A 208 -1.63 1.61 27.93
N ALA A 209 -0.80 2.54 28.42
CA ALA A 209 -0.72 2.90 29.84
C ALA A 209 -1.83 3.85 30.32
N GLY A 210 -2.76 4.25 29.44
CA GLY A 210 -3.87 5.16 29.75
C GLY A 210 -3.49 6.65 29.70
N GLU A 211 -2.30 6.99 29.21
CA GLU A 211 -1.90 8.38 29.00
C GLU A 211 -2.56 8.96 27.73
N PRO A 212 -2.87 10.27 27.70
CA PRO A 212 -3.35 10.92 26.48
C PRO A 212 -2.23 11.03 25.43
N ILE A 213 -2.62 11.23 24.18
CA ILE A 213 -1.69 11.56 23.09
C ILE A 213 -0.85 12.78 23.48
N SER A 214 0.48 12.63 23.47
CA SER A 214 1.38 13.59 24.15
C SER A 214 1.57 14.92 23.42
N PHE A 215 1.21 14.95 22.14
CA PHE A 215 1.55 16.05 21.23
C PHE A 215 0.32 16.77 20.67
N LEU A 216 -0.89 16.51 21.19
CA LEU A 216 -2.14 17.14 20.70
C LEU A 216 -2.04 18.66 20.66
N ASP A 217 -1.49 19.28 21.70
CA ASP A 217 -1.35 20.74 21.78
C ASP A 217 -0.32 21.33 20.80
N ARG A 218 0.46 20.48 20.13
CA ARG A 218 1.58 20.86 19.25
C ARG A 218 1.44 20.30 17.85
N ILE A 219 0.37 19.55 17.57
CA ILE A 219 0.23 18.83 16.31
C ILE A 219 0.20 19.82 15.14
N GLN A 220 1.15 19.66 14.22
CA GLN A 220 1.06 20.25 12.91
C GLN A 220 0.58 19.15 11.97
N LEU A 221 -0.66 19.27 11.47
CA LEU A 221 -1.23 18.34 10.49
C LEU A 221 -0.58 18.49 9.10
N GLN A 222 0.40 19.39 8.96
CA GLN A 222 1.13 19.59 7.72
C GLN A 222 2.44 18.79 7.77
N PRO A 223 2.73 17.98 6.75
CA PRO A 223 3.97 17.22 6.69
C PRO A 223 5.17 18.17 6.58
N TRP A 224 6.26 17.85 7.28
CA TRP A 224 7.52 18.57 7.16
C TRP A 224 8.53 17.78 6.34
N GLY A 225 8.86 18.31 5.16
CA GLY A 225 9.76 17.65 4.21
C GLY A 225 9.13 16.41 3.57
N HIS A 226 10.00 15.48 3.18
CA HIS A 226 9.62 14.25 2.48
C HIS A 226 10.49 13.09 2.94
N ALA A 227 9.88 11.95 3.22
CA ALA A 227 10.57 10.74 3.62
C ALA A 227 10.29 9.57 2.68
N ILE A 228 11.28 8.71 2.49
CA ILE A 228 11.19 7.50 1.67
C ILE A 228 11.79 6.34 2.46
N GLU A 229 11.06 5.24 2.58
CA GLU A 229 11.54 3.98 3.14
C GLU A 229 11.78 2.96 2.01
N PHE A 230 12.91 2.26 2.11
CA PHE A 230 13.27 1.16 1.24
C PHE A 230 13.32 -0.13 2.06
N ARG A 231 12.53 -1.12 1.66
CA ARG A 231 12.59 -2.47 2.23
C ARG A 231 13.79 -3.23 1.65
N ILE A 232 14.82 -3.39 2.46
CA ILE A 232 16.00 -4.17 2.10
C ILE A 232 15.69 -5.63 2.41
N ASN A 233 15.40 -6.40 1.36
CA ASN A 233 15.06 -7.81 1.45
C ASN A 233 16.23 -8.66 0.96
N ALA A 234 16.43 -9.82 1.58
CA ALA A 234 17.33 -10.88 1.12
C ALA A 234 16.68 -11.64 -0.05
N GLU A 235 16.59 -10.99 -1.20
CA GLU A 235 15.99 -11.49 -2.44
C GLU A 235 16.87 -11.12 -3.63
N ASP A 236 16.74 -11.85 -4.73
CA ASP A 236 17.40 -11.57 -6.01
C ASP A 236 16.41 -11.01 -7.04
N PRO A 237 16.29 -9.68 -7.19
CA PRO A 237 15.33 -9.05 -8.11
C PRO A 237 15.50 -9.49 -9.56
N ASP A 238 16.74 -9.77 -9.99
CA ASP A 238 17.05 -10.14 -11.37
C ASP A 238 16.75 -11.62 -11.66
N ASN A 239 16.41 -12.38 -10.62
CA ASN A 239 16.00 -13.77 -10.70
C ASN A 239 14.65 -13.95 -10.01
N ASN A 240 13.61 -13.27 -10.50
CA ASN A 240 12.22 -13.41 -10.04
C ASN A 240 12.03 -13.22 -8.52
N PHE A 241 12.88 -12.41 -7.89
CA PHE A 241 12.89 -12.17 -6.44
C PHE A 241 12.96 -13.49 -5.65
N TRP A 242 13.75 -14.46 -6.11
CA TRP A 242 14.01 -15.66 -5.32
C TRP A 242 14.64 -15.25 -3.98
N PRO A 243 14.19 -15.82 -2.84
CA PRO A 243 14.82 -15.57 -1.55
C PRO A 243 16.31 -15.95 -1.59
N SER A 244 17.13 -15.15 -0.94
CA SER A 244 18.58 -15.30 -0.84
C SER A 244 19.00 -15.47 0.63
N PRO A 245 18.61 -16.58 1.29
CA PRO A 245 19.07 -16.89 2.63
C PRO A 245 20.58 -17.18 2.61
N GLY A 246 21.27 -16.89 3.71
CA GLY A 246 22.71 -17.06 3.79
C GLY A 246 23.32 -16.24 4.92
N THR A 247 24.64 -16.35 5.09
CA THR A 247 25.37 -15.61 6.12
C THR A 247 25.88 -14.30 5.55
N ILE A 248 25.57 -13.21 6.24
CA ILE A 248 26.09 -11.87 5.93
C ILE A 248 27.56 -11.84 6.33
N THR A 249 28.47 -11.69 5.38
CA THR A 249 29.92 -11.73 5.63
C THR A 249 30.52 -10.37 5.93
N ASP A 250 29.92 -9.31 5.40
CA ASP A 250 30.32 -7.92 5.62
C ASP A 250 29.06 -7.02 5.56
N LEU A 251 29.04 -5.97 6.39
CA LEU A 251 27.93 -5.04 6.50
C LEU A 251 28.46 -3.61 6.71
N VAL A 252 28.14 -2.71 5.80
CA VAL A 252 28.36 -1.27 5.96
C VAL A 252 27.01 -0.57 5.97
N VAL A 253 26.63 -0.01 7.11
CA VAL A 253 25.36 0.72 7.27
C VAL A 253 25.57 2.20 6.95
N PRO A 254 24.74 2.81 6.07
CA PRO A 254 24.85 4.23 5.76
C PRO A 254 24.41 5.09 6.95
N GLY A 255 24.96 6.29 7.04
CA GLY A 255 24.60 7.27 8.07
C GLY A 255 24.44 8.67 7.52
N GLY A 256 24.67 9.65 8.39
CA GLY A 256 24.63 11.07 8.06
C GLY A 256 23.24 11.71 8.21
N PRO A 257 23.13 13.03 7.97
CA PRO A 257 21.89 13.78 8.18
C PRO A 257 20.73 13.23 7.34
N GLY A 258 19.58 13.04 7.99
CA GLY A 258 18.35 12.56 7.34
C GLY A 258 18.38 11.09 6.92
N VAL A 259 19.27 10.26 7.48
CA VAL A 259 19.30 8.81 7.24
C VAL A 259 19.04 8.07 8.54
N ARG A 260 18.07 7.15 8.51
CA ARG A 260 17.72 6.23 9.58
C ARG A 260 17.80 4.80 9.04
N MET A 261 18.31 3.90 9.85
CA MET A 261 18.36 2.47 9.54
C MET A 261 17.71 1.70 10.69
N ASP A 262 16.68 0.93 10.38
CA ASP A 262 16.07 -0.02 11.31
C ASP A 262 16.47 -1.43 10.85
N THR A 263 17.29 -2.14 11.62
CA THR A 263 17.79 -3.47 11.24
C THR A 263 18.12 -4.34 12.45
N HIS A 264 18.08 -5.65 12.25
CA HIS A 264 18.47 -6.66 13.23
C HIS A 264 19.74 -7.44 12.80
N ILE A 265 20.30 -7.14 11.62
CA ILE A 265 21.43 -7.88 11.06
C ILE A 265 22.78 -7.30 11.49
N TYR A 266 23.80 -8.15 11.45
CA TYR A 266 25.20 -7.80 11.75
C TYR A 266 26.13 -8.78 11.01
N PRO A 267 27.43 -8.48 10.83
CA PRO A 267 28.37 -9.43 10.24
C PRO A 267 28.37 -10.77 10.99
N GLY A 268 28.17 -11.86 10.26
CA GLY A 268 28.01 -13.22 10.79
C GLY A 268 26.55 -13.64 11.04
N TYR A 269 25.57 -12.76 10.88
CA TYR A 269 24.15 -13.12 10.96
C TYR A 269 23.75 -14.03 9.78
N THR A 270 23.02 -15.11 10.06
CA THR A 270 22.50 -16.02 9.03
C THR A 270 21.02 -15.76 8.81
N VAL A 271 20.68 -15.25 7.62
CA VAL A 271 19.31 -15.09 7.15
C VAL A 271 18.68 -16.46 6.94
N SER A 272 17.59 -16.71 7.65
CA SER A 272 16.84 -17.96 7.62
C SER A 272 15.93 -18.03 6.39
N PRO A 273 15.76 -19.22 5.77
CA PRO A 273 14.76 -19.42 4.71
C PRO A 273 13.32 -19.53 5.23
N TYR A 274 13.11 -19.55 6.56
CA TYR A 274 11.81 -19.85 7.17
C TYR A 274 10.96 -18.61 7.50
N TYR A 275 11.53 -17.41 7.41
CA TYR A 275 10.87 -16.16 7.75
C TYR A 275 10.81 -15.20 6.55
N ASP A 276 10.21 -14.04 6.77
CA ASP A 276 10.25 -12.93 5.81
C ASP A 276 11.71 -12.59 5.44
N SER A 277 11.91 -12.19 4.18
CA SER A 277 13.21 -11.82 3.63
C SER A 277 13.67 -10.43 4.07
N LEU A 278 12.84 -9.62 4.72
CA LEU A 278 13.18 -8.28 5.21
C LEU A 278 14.32 -8.31 6.23
N ILE A 279 15.48 -7.77 5.84
CA ILE A 279 16.68 -7.69 6.69
C ILE A 279 16.90 -6.30 7.27
N ALA A 280 16.45 -5.26 6.57
CA ALA A 280 16.56 -3.89 7.05
C ALA A 280 15.54 -2.97 6.38
N LYS A 281 15.29 -1.83 7.02
CA LYS A 281 14.58 -0.70 6.46
C LYS A 281 15.52 0.48 6.42
N LEU A 282 15.77 1.01 5.23
CA LEU A 282 16.52 2.24 5.05
C LEU A 282 15.54 3.38 4.85
N ILE A 283 15.56 4.35 5.75
CA ILE A 283 14.67 5.50 5.70
C ILE A 283 15.49 6.76 5.48
N VAL A 284 15.10 7.55 4.49
CA VAL A 284 15.71 8.85 4.21
C VAL A 284 14.67 9.94 4.32
N TRP A 285 15.08 11.10 4.81
CA TRP A 285 14.27 12.31 4.86
C TRP A 285 15.01 13.47 4.19
N GLY A 286 14.31 14.36 3.50
CA GLY A 286 14.83 15.61 2.96
C GLY A 286 13.81 16.75 3.03
N ALA A 287 14.25 18.00 2.88
CA ALA A 287 13.34 19.15 2.90
C ALA A 287 12.42 19.18 1.67
N THR A 288 12.84 18.54 0.56
CA THR A 288 12.02 18.28 -0.62
C THR A 288 12.12 16.81 -1.02
N ARG A 289 11.18 16.36 -1.88
CA ARG A 289 11.20 15.01 -2.45
C ARG A 289 12.46 14.76 -3.27
N GLU A 290 12.93 15.73 -4.04
CA GLU A 290 14.17 15.64 -4.83
C GLU A 290 15.39 15.42 -3.92
N GLU A 291 15.43 16.12 -2.79
CA GLU A 291 16.48 15.96 -1.80
C GLU A 291 16.43 14.56 -1.15
N ALA A 292 15.23 14.08 -0.79
CA ALA A 292 15.03 12.73 -0.27
C ALA A 292 15.46 11.66 -1.29
N ILE A 293 15.14 11.82 -2.58
CA ILE A 293 15.58 10.94 -3.67
C ILE A 293 17.11 10.94 -3.80
N ALA A 294 17.74 12.12 -3.84
CA ALA A 294 19.19 12.24 -3.93
C ALA A 294 19.89 11.58 -2.73
N ARG A 295 19.32 11.78 -1.54
CA ARG A 295 19.79 11.16 -0.30
C ARG A 295 19.62 9.64 -0.31
N GLY A 296 18.48 9.14 -0.81
CA GLY A 296 18.20 7.72 -1.01
C GLY A 296 19.23 7.07 -1.92
N LYS A 297 19.53 7.67 -3.08
CA LYS A 297 20.57 7.18 -4.01
C LYS A 297 21.93 7.07 -3.34
N ARG A 298 22.32 8.08 -2.55
CA ARG A 298 23.59 8.09 -1.83
C ARG A 298 23.62 7.01 -0.74
N ALA A 299 22.60 6.94 0.12
CA ALA A 299 22.54 5.97 1.20
C ALA A 299 22.48 4.52 0.70
N LEU A 300 21.74 4.23 -0.38
CA LEU A 300 21.68 2.91 -1.00
C LEU A 300 23.02 2.49 -1.63
N ARG A 301 23.80 3.43 -2.19
CA ARG A 301 25.15 3.14 -2.73
C ARG A 301 26.19 2.92 -1.63
N GLU A 302 26.00 3.53 -0.47
CA GLU A 302 26.86 3.33 0.72
C GLU A 302 26.51 2.03 1.47
N LEU A 303 25.25 1.60 1.43
CA LEU A 303 24.79 0.37 2.07
C LEU A 303 25.40 -0.85 1.38
N LYS A 304 26.27 -1.55 2.11
CA LYS A 304 26.91 -2.78 1.65
C LYS A 304 26.42 -3.96 2.48
N VAL A 305 25.91 -4.98 1.80
CA VAL A 305 25.51 -6.27 2.41
C VAL A 305 26.13 -7.38 1.56
N GLU A 306 27.13 -8.07 2.10
CA GLU A 306 27.84 -9.14 1.38
C GLU A 306 27.42 -10.52 1.86
N GLY A 307 27.57 -11.52 0.98
CA GLY A 307 27.26 -12.93 1.26
C GLY A 307 25.86 -13.39 0.85
N ILE A 308 24.96 -12.45 0.54
CA ILE A 308 23.59 -12.69 0.03
C ILE A 308 23.24 -11.68 -1.06
N LYS A 309 22.19 -11.95 -1.84
CA LYS A 309 21.58 -10.97 -2.75
C LYS A 309 20.57 -10.11 -2.01
N THR A 310 20.36 -8.88 -2.48
CA THR A 310 19.41 -7.95 -1.88
C THR A 310 18.64 -7.14 -2.91
N THR A 311 17.55 -6.50 -2.46
CA THR A 311 16.75 -5.54 -3.26
C THR A 311 17.41 -4.17 -3.47
N ILE A 312 18.62 -3.91 -2.96
CA ILE A 312 19.30 -2.61 -3.10
C ILE A 312 19.43 -2.16 -4.57
N PRO A 313 19.86 -3.01 -5.52
CA PRO A 313 19.97 -2.59 -6.93
C PRO A 313 18.63 -2.23 -7.56
N LEU A 314 17.54 -2.91 -7.16
CA LEU A 314 16.18 -2.58 -7.60
C LEU A 314 15.78 -1.18 -7.14
N HIS A 315 15.99 -0.87 -5.86
CA HIS A 315 15.67 0.46 -5.32
C HIS A 315 16.44 1.58 -6.01
N LEU A 316 17.71 1.36 -6.37
CA LEU A 316 18.47 2.32 -7.16
C LEU A 316 17.84 2.56 -8.54
N ARG A 317 17.41 1.50 -9.24
CA ARG A 317 16.68 1.62 -10.52
C ARG A 317 15.36 2.39 -10.38
N VAL A 318 14.59 2.12 -9.31
CA VAL A 318 13.37 2.88 -9.00
C VAL A 318 13.67 4.38 -8.92
N LEU A 319 14.67 4.78 -8.12
CA LEU A 319 15.03 6.19 -7.94
C LEU A 319 15.58 6.86 -9.21
N GLU A 320 16.04 6.08 -10.19
CA GLU A 320 16.56 6.54 -11.48
C GLU A 320 15.49 6.56 -12.58
N THR A 321 14.32 5.96 -12.33
CA THR A 321 13.20 5.91 -13.28
C THR A 321 12.48 7.25 -13.36
N ALA A 322 12.30 7.78 -14.57
CA ALA A 322 11.68 9.10 -14.79
C ALA A 322 10.26 9.21 -14.22
N ALA A 323 9.44 8.17 -14.37
CA ALA A 323 8.08 8.12 -13.81
C ALA A 323 8.09 8.27 -12.28
N PHE A 324 9.02 7.58 -11.58
CA PHE A 324 9.18 7.75 -10.14
C PHE A 324 9.59 9.17 -9.77
N VAL A 325 10.57 9.75 -10.48
CA VAL A 325 11.02 11.13 -10.22
C VAL A 325 9.88 12.14 -10.44
N ALA A 326 9.03 11.92 -11.44
CA ALA A 326 7.84 12.73 -11.70
C ALA A 326 6.70 12.52 -10.70
N GLY A 327 6.77 11.47 -9.86
CA GLY A 327 5.70 11.10 -8.93
C GLY A 327 4.57 10.30 -9.59
N GLU A 328 4.76 9.81 -10.82
CA GLU A 328 3.85 8.96 -11.58
C GLU A 328 4.03 7.49 -11.14
N VAL A 329 3.51 7.18 -9.96
CA VAL A 329 3.72 5.89 -9.29
C VAL A 329 2.37 5.22 -9.07
N TYR A 330 2.23 3.99 -9.55
CA TYR A 330 1.01 3.21 -9.49
C TYR A 330 1.33 1.78 -9.02
N THR A 331 0.29 1.04 -8.66
CA THR A 331 0.39 -0.34 -8.14
C THR A 331 1.04 -1.37 -9.06
N ASP A 332 1.19 -1.04 -10.35
CA ASP A 332 1.83 -1.84 -11.40
C ASP A 332 3.19 -1.28 -11.84
N PHE A 333 3.74 -0.30 -11.11
CA PHE A 333 4.98 0.40 -11.46
C PHE A 333 6.14 -0.56 -11.76
N VAL A 334 6.35 -1.58 -10.92
CA VAL A 334 7.45 -2.54 -11.09
C VAL A 334 7.30 -3.31 -12.40
N SER A 335 6.11 -3.81 -12.71
CA SER A 335 5.83 -4.55 -13.95
C SER A 335 5.91 -3.67 -15.20
N VAL A 336 5.58 -2.38 -15.10
CA VAL A 336 5.55 -1.47 -16.25
C VAL A 336 6.93 -0.87 -16.55
N HIS A 337 7.73 -0.59 -15.52
CA HIS A 337 8.95 0.19 -15.67
C HIS A 337 10.25 -0.54 -15.34
N LEU A 338 10.21 -1.66 -14.61
CA LEU A 338 11.41 -2.30 -14.06
C LEU A 338 11.58 -3.77 -14.41
N GLU A 339 10.49 -4.46 -14.72
CA GLU A 339 10.57 -5.76 -15.38
C GLU A 339 10.88 -5.49 -16.86
N ASP A 340 12.00 -6.02 -17.36
CA ASP A 340 12.25 -6.05 -18.79
C ASP A 340 11.07 -6.78 -19.43
N VAL A 341 10.24 -6.04 -20.17
CA VAL A 341 9.30 -6.62 -21.12
C VAL A 341 10.17 -7.26 -22.21
N ASP A 342 10.62 -8.49 -21.97
CA ASP A 342 10.81 -9.55 -22.98
C ASP A 342 11.43 -10.82 -22.35
N LYS A 343 10.59 -11.86 -22.20
CA LYS A 343 10.95 -13.15 -22.80
C LYS A 343 9.94 -13.42 -23.89
N GLU A 344 10.46 -13.36 -25.11
CA GLU A 344 9.89 -13.79 -26.38
C GLU A 344 8.82 -14.88 -26.27
N ASN A 345 7.89 -14.85 -27.22
CA ASN A 345 7.23 -16.04 -27.76
C ASN A 345 8.01 -17.35 -27.49
N ALA A 346 7.48 -18.19 -26.60
CA ALA A 346 7.78 -19.60 -26.53
C ALA A 346 6.56 -20.37 -26.05
#